data_AF-A0A1I4WXN8-F1
#
_entry.id   AF-A0A1I4WXN8-F1
#
_cell.length_a   1.000
_cell.length_b   1.000
_cell.length_c   1.000
_cell.angle_alpha   90.00
_cell.angle_beta   90.00
_cell.angle_gamma   90.00
#
_symmetry.space_group_name_H-M   'P 1'
#
loop_
_entity.id
_entity.type
_entity.pdbx_description
1 polymer ?
#
loop_
_entity_poly.entity_id
_entity_poly.type
_entity_poly.pdbx_seq_one_letter_code
_entity_poly.pdbx_strand_id
1 'polypeptide(L)'
;MAQIVKRAYKYRFYPTPGQAQELARTFGCVRLVYNKAPEERTRAYTLEGRRISYVETSAMLTAWKRTAELAFVGEVSSVPL
;
A
#
# COMPACT_ATOMS: atom_id res chain seq x y z
N MET A 1 19.29 -36.64 -15.90
CA MET A 1 18.21 -35.70 -15.55
C MET A 1 18.84 -34.53 -14.81
N ALA A 2 18.57 -33.28 -15.20
CA ALA A 2 19.16 -32.12 -14.54
C ALA A 2 18.49 -31.87 -13.18
N GLN A 3 19.30 -31.67 -12.13
CA GLN A 3 18.82 -31.38 -10.78
C GLN A 3 18.38 -29.91 -10.68
N ILE A 4 17.12 -29.68 -10.30
CA ILE A 4 16.63 -28.32 -10.05
C ILE A 4 17.17 -27.85 -8.70
N VAL A 5 18.08 -26.87 -8.73
CA VAL A 5 18.65 -26.24 -7.52
C VAL A 5 17.94 -24.93 -7.25
N LYS A 6 17.32 -24.81 -6.06
CA LYS A 6 16.75 -23.53 -5.60
C LYS A 6 17.89 -22.64 -5.10
N ARG A 7 17.95 -21.39 -5.58
CA ARG A 7 18.93 -20.38 -5.17
C ARG A 7 18.22 -19.23 -4.49
N ALA A 8 18.84 -18.68 -3.44
CA ALA A 8 18.44 -17.43 -2.82
C ALA A 8 19.59 -16.43 -2.96
N TYR A 9 19.25 -15.16 -3.15
CA TYR A 9 20.22 -14.08 -3.31
C TYR A 9 19.96 -12.98 -2.29
N LYS A 10 21.02 -12.41 -1.75
CA LYS A 10 20.98 -11.25 -0.86
C LYS A 10 21.75 -10.12 -1.53
N TYR A 11 21.06 -9.00 -1.75
CA TYR A 11 21.65 -7.81 -2.32
C TYR A 11 21.60 -6.67 -1.31
N ARG A 12 22.59 -5.80 -1.38
CA ARG A 12 22.54 -4.50 -0.73
C ARG A 12 22.23 -3.45 -1.78
N PHE A 13 21.19 -2.67 -1.54
CA PHE A 13 20.75 -1.60 -2.42
C PHE A 13 21.23 -0.26 -1.88
N TYR A 14 21.78 0.57 -2.75
CA TYR A 14 22.24 1.93 -2.45
C TYR A 14 21.48 2.89 -3.38
N PRO A 15 20.36 3.48 -2.94
CA PRO A 15 19.56 4.34 -3.80
C PRO A 15 20.30 5.61 -4.19
N THR A 16 20.07 6.08 -5.41
CA THR A 16 20.32 7.48 -5.76
C THR A 16 19.41 8.40 -4.94
N PRO A 17 19.73 9.70 -4.80
CA PRO A 17 18.86 10.62 -4.08
C PRO A 17 17.40 10.62 -4.58
N GLY A 18 17.19 10.54 -5.89
CA GLY A 18 15.84 10.44 -6.48
C GLY A 18 15.12 9.14 -6.12
N GLN A 19 15.83 7.99 -6.13
CA GLN A 19 15.26 6.72 -5.69
C GLN A 19 14.91 6.72 -4.21
N ALA A 20 15.76 7.30 -3.36
CA ALA A 20 15.49 7.41 -1.93
C ALA A 20 14.23 8.23 -1.66
N GLN A 21 14.04 9.32 -2.41
CA GLN A 21 12.84 10.15 -2.30
C GLN A 21 11.58 9.42 -2.77
N GLU A 22 11.66 8.69 -3.89
CA GLU A 22 10.55 7.88 -4.41
C GLU A 22 10.15 6.77 -3.42
N LEU A 23 11.14 6.09 -2.83
CA LEU A 23 10.91 5.08 -1.80
C LEU A 23 10.29 5.69 -0.54
N ALA A 24 10.75 6.87 -0.10
CA ALA A 24 10.18 7.55 1.05
C ALA A 24 8.70 7.91 0.82
N ARG A 25 8.36 8.48 -0.36
CA ARG A 25 6.98 8.74 -0.74
C ARG A 25 6.14 7.46 -0.78
N THR A 26 6.66 6.43 -1.46
CA THR A 26 5.97 5.14 -1.61
C THR A 26 5.70 4.52 -0.24
N PHE A 27 6.72 4.34 0.60
CA PHE A 27 6.55 3.72 1.91
C PHE A 27 5.69 4.55 2.85
N GLY A 28 5.75 5.89 2.76
CA GLY A 28 4.84 6.78 3.48
C GLY A 28 3.39 6.53 3.11
N CYS A 29 3.08 6.48 1.80
CA CYS A 29 1.74 6.19 1.31
C CYS A 29 1.26 4.78 1.69
N VAL A 30 2.13 3.77 1.56
CA VAL A 30 1.83 2.39 1.98
C VAL A 30 1.50 2.35 3.47
N ARG A 31 2.30 3.01 4.32
CA ARG A 31 2.07 3.06 5.77
C ARG A 31 0.73 3.73 6.10
N LEU A 32 0.39 4.81 5.41
CA LEU A 32 -0.90 5.48 5.57
C LEU A 32 -2.06 4.54 5.22
N VAL A 33 -2.04 3.92 4.04
CA VAL A 33 -3.12 3.02 3.59
C VAL A 33 -3.22 1.79 4.49
N TYR A 34 -2.08 1.21 4.88
CA TYR A 34 -2.01 0.07 5.79
C TYR A 34 -2.66 0.35 7.15
N ASN A 35 -2.55 1.59 7.66
CA ASN A 35 -3.19 1.97 8.91
C ASN A 35 -4.66 2.35 8.72
N LYS A 36 -4.98 3.11 7.66
CA LYS A 36 -6.33 3.64 7.41
C LYS A 36 -7.34 2.56 7.03
N ALA A 37 -6.95 1.56 6.25
CA ALA A 37 -7.88 0.51 5.82
C ALA A 37 -8.43 -0.36 6.98
N PRO A 38 -7.60 -0.86 7.91
CA PRO A 38 -8.09 -1.50 9.13
C PRO A 38 -8.92 -0.58 10.03
N GLU A 39 -8.55 0.69 10.16
CA GLU A 39 -9.31 1.67 10.94
C GLU A 39 -10.75 1.80 10.42
N GLU A 40 -10.92 1.93 9.10
CA GLU A 40 -12.26 2.03 8.48
C GLU A 40 -13.05 0.73 8.61
N ARG A 41 -12.38 -0.43 8.55
CA ARG A 41 -13.01 -1.73 8.83
C ARG A 41 -13.52 -1.81 10.26
N THR A 42 -12.71 -1.38 11.24
CA THR A 42 -13.13 -1.31 12.63
C THR A 42 -14.29 -0.34 12.80
N ARG A 43 -14.21 0.86 12.21
CA ARG A 43 -15.28 1.86 12.25
C ARG A 43 -16.60 1.31 11.71
N ALA A 44 -16.57 0.70 10.51
CA ALA A 44 -17.77 0.11 9.89
C ALA A 44 -18.34 -1.04 10.72
N TYR A 45 -17.50 -1.87 11.32
CA TYR A 45 -17.98 -2.94 12.19
C TYR A 45 -18.62 -2.40 13.47
N THR A 46 -17.95 -1.48 14.16
CA THR A 46 -18.42 -0.93 15.44
C THR A 46 -19.69 -0.10 15.29
N LEU A 47 -19.79 0.72 14.24
CA LEU A 47 -20.92 1.64 14.06
C LEU A 47 -22.07 1.04 13.24
N GLU A 48 -21.76 0.21 12.25
CA GLU A 48 -22.74 -0.26 11.26
C GLU A 48 -22.96 -1.78 11.35
N GLY A 49 -22.20 -2.51 12.18
CA GLY A 49 -22.29 -3.97 12.31
C GLY A 49 -21.83 -4.74 11.08
N ARG A 50 -21.24 -4.07 10.08
CA ARG A 50 -20.91 -4.64 8.78
C ARG A 50 -19.41 -4.93 8.66
N ARG A 51 -19.08 -5.94 7.85
CA ARG A 51 -17.69 -6.22 7.44
C ARG A 51 -17.42 -5.57 6.08
N ILE A 52 -16.26 -4.94 5.95
CA ILE A 52 -15.75 -4.41 4.68
C ILE A 52 -14.87 -5.49 4.02
N SER A 53 -15.20 -5.84 2.78
CA SER A 53 -14.42 -6.75 1.94
C SER A 53 -13.17 -6.10 1.34
N TYR A 54 -12.31 -6.92 0.73
CA TYR A 54 -11.16 -6.43 -0.03
C TYR A 54 -11.58 -5.53 -1.21
N VAL A 55 -12.62 -5.93 -1.96
CA VAL A 55 -13.11 -5.18 -3.12
C VAL A 55 -13.60 -3.80 -2.70
N GLU A 56 -14.34 -3.72 -1.60
CA GLU A 56 -14.75 -2.44 -1.01
C GLU A 56 -13.55 -1.60 -0.55
N THR A 57 -12.55 -2.21 0.10
CA THR A 57 -11.33 -1.49 0.52
C THR A 57 -10.60 -0.91 -0.70
N SER A 58 -10.52 -1.65 -1.81
CA SER A 58 -9.91 -1.17 -3.06
C SER A 58 -10.69 0.00 -3.68
N ALA A 59 -12.03 -0.06 -3.64
CA ALA A 59 -12.87 1.06 -4.05
C ALA A 59 -12.68 2.29 -3.15
N MET A 60 -12.56 2.09 -1.83
CA MET A 60 -12.25 3.16 -0.88
C MET A 60 -10.91 3.81 -1.16
N LEU A 61 -9.84 3.04 -1.44
CA LEU A 61 -8.54 3.59 -1.84
C LEU A 61 -8.65 4.44 -3.10
N THR A 62 -9.44 4.00 -4.08
CA THR A 62 -9.71 4.77 -5.31
C THR A 62 -10.42 6.09 -4.98
N ALA A 63 -11.36 6.08 -4.04
CA ALA A 63 -12.04 7.28 -3.58
C ALA A 63 -11.11 8.22 -2.79
N TRP A 64 -10.27 7.69 -1.91
CA TRP A 64 -9.30 8.47 -1.12
C TRP A 64 -8.33 9.22 -2.02
N LYS A 65 -7.80 8.58 -3.06
CA LYS A 65 -6.90 9.23 -4.03
C LYS A 65 -7.53 10.42 -4.77
N ARG A 66 -8.85 10.57 -4.73
CA ARG A 66 -9.59 11.69 -5.35
C ARG A 66 -9.89 12.83 -4.36
N THR A 67 -9.65 12.64 -3.06
CA THR A 67 -9.81 13.72 -2.08
C THR A 67 -8.60 14.64 -2.11
N ALA A 68 -8.80 15.93 -1.83
CA ALA A 68 -7.69 16.89 -1.81
C ALA A 68 -6.61 16.53 -0.77
N GLU A 69 -7.04 15.98 0.38
CA GLU A 69 -6.14 15.58 1.47
C GLU A 69 -5.25 14.39 1.10
N LEU A 70 -5.75 13.42 0.35
CA LEU A 70 -5.06 12.16 0.06
C LEU A 70 -4.69 12.00 -1.43
N ALA A 71 -4.77 13.08 -2.22
CA ALA A 71 -4.40 13.08 -3.63
C ALA A 71 -2.97 12.59 -3.87
N PHE A 72 -2.04 12.90 -2.96
CA PHE A 72 -0.64 12.49 -3.05
C PHE A 72 -0.44 10.96 -3.01
N VAL A 73 -1.40 10.21 -2.47
CA VAL A 73 -1.38 8.73 -2.51
C VAL A 73 -1.51 8.21 -3.96
N GLY A 74 -2.06 9.03 -4.87
CA GLY A 74 -2.11 8.76 -6.30
C GLY A 74 -0.80 9.01 -7.04
N GLU A 75 0.20 9.64 -6.42
CA GLU A 75 1.48 9.97 -7.06
C GLU A 75 2.44 8.76 -7.11
N VAL A 76 2.18 7.72 -6.32
CA VAL A 76 2.98 6.49 -6.27
C VAL A 76 2.25 5.32 -6.92
N SER A 77 3.00 4.26 -7.26
CA SER A 77 2.42 3.03 -7.80
C SER A 77 1.29 2.49 -6.91
N SER A 78 0.21 2.02 -7.51
CA SER A 78 -0.89 1.37 -6.79
C SER A 78 -0.59 -0.06 -6.36
N VAL A 79 0.41 -0.70 -6.95
CA VAL A 79 0.77 -2.10 -6.66
C VAL A 79 1.15 -2.34 -5.19
N PRO A 80 1.96 -1.47 -4.52
CA PRO A 80 2.30 -1.66 -3.11
C PRO A 80 1.24 -1.13 -2.12
N LEU A 81 0.23 -0.38 -2.58
CA LEU A 81 -0.75 0.31 -1.72
C LEU A 81 -1.88 -0.59 -1.26
#